data_AF-X1KAT0-F1
#
_entry.id   AF-X1KAT0-F1
#
_cell.length_a   1.000
_cell.length_b   1.000
_cell.length_c   1.000
_cell.angle_alpha   90.00
_cell.angle_beta   90.00
_cell.angle_gamma   90.00
#
_symmetry.space_group_name_H-M   'P 1'
#
loop_
_entity.id
_entity.type
_entity.pdbx_description
1 polymer ?
#
loop_
_entity_poly.entity_id
_entity_poly.type
_entity_poly.pdbx_seq_one_letter_code
_entity_poly.pdbx_strand_id
1 'polypeptide(L)'
;MFAKKEDEVVKKTKTPITQNSLIEDFKKLGLKAGDVVIVHASMSKIGWIAGTSVAVVNALMEVLTPEGTLVMPTMTSDNTDPENWKNPPVPDEWKQIIRDNMPAYHPDYSTSRGMGRISETFRNYPDVLRS
;
A
#
# COMPACT_ATOMS: atom_id res chain seq x y z
N MET A 1 10.25 -5.98 16.60
CA MET A 1 9.85 -4.58 16.89
C MET A 1 8.43 -4.23 16.41
N PHE A 2 7.59 -5.20 16.01
CA PHE A 2 6.23 -4.93 15.49
C PHE A 2 5.16 -4.78 16.59
N ALA A 3 5.25 -5.56 17.67
CA ALA A 3 4.26 -5.58 18.74
C ALA A 3 4.05 -4.22 19.44
N LYS A 4 5.13 -3.48 19.74
CA LYS A 4 5.03 -2.17 20.42
C LYS A 4 4.21 -1.14 19.65
N LYS A 5 4.21 -1.17 18.30
CA LYS A 5 3.41 -0.25 17.48
C LYS A 5 1.94 -0.63 17.42
N GLU A 6 1.63 -1.93 17.45
CA GLU A 6 0.25 -2.40 17.42
C GLU A 6 -0.46 -2.15 18.74
N ASP A 7 0.20 -2.36 19.88
CA ASP A 7 -0.34 -2.06 21.22
C ASP A 7 -0.81 -0.60 21.33
N GLU A 8 -0.04 0.33 20.76
CA GLU A 8 -0.41 1.76 20.72
C GLU A 8 -1.65 2.01 19.86
N VAL A 9 -1.77 1.31 18.72
CA VAL A 9 -2.92 1.44 17.83
C VAL A 9 -4.17 0.87 18.50
N VAL A 10 -4.07 -0.28 19.17
CA VAL A 10 -5.17 -0.89 19.95
C VAL A 10 -5.63 0.08 21.04
N LYS A 11 -4.72 0.62 21.85
CA LYS A 11 -5.06 1.57 22.93
C LYS A 11 -5.74 2.86 22.44
N LYS A 12 -5.42 3.31 21.22
CA LYS A 12 -6.02 4.51 20.60
C LYS A 12 -7.35 4.21 19.90
N THR A 13 -7.67 2.95 19.64
CA THR A 13 -8.87 2.53 18.90
C THR A 13 -10.00 2.24 19.87
N LYS A 14 -11.05 3.07 19.87
CA LYS A 14 -12.21 2.91 20.76
C LYS A 14 -13.01 1.65 20.45
N THR A 15 -13.23 1.40 19.17
CA THR A 15 -13.96 0.24 18.63
C THR A 15 -13.24 -0.25 17.38
N PRO A 16 -13.14 -1.56 17.14
CA PRO A 16 -12.49 -2.09 15.95
C PRO A 16 -13.08 -1.50 14.67
N ILE A 17 -12.22 -1.07 13.77
CA ILE A 17 -12.61 -0.69 12.41
C ILE A 17 -12.85 -1.98 11.63
N THR A 18 -13.93 -2.02 10.86
CA THR A 18 -14.37 -3.18 10.07
C THR A 18 -14.53 -2.79 8.60
N GLN A 19 -14.63 -3.77 7.71
CA GLN A 19 -14.97 -3.50 6.30
C GLN A 19 -16.27 -2.68 6.19
N ASN A 20 -17.33 -3.04 6.93
CA ASN A 20 -18.60 -2.32 6.89
C ASN A 20 -18.48 -0.87 7.38
N SER A 21 -17.76 -0.62 8.48
CA SER A 21 -17.56 0.76 8.94
C SER A 21 -16.75 1.59 7.93
N LEU A 22 -15.76 0.98 7.27
CA LEU A 22 -14.97 1.63 6.21
C LEU A 22 -15.83 1.99 4.99
N ILE A 23 -16.72 1.08 4.55
CA ILE A 23 -17.66 1.34 3.46
C ILE A 23 -18.53 2.55 3.76
N GLU A 24 -19.10 2.61 4.96
CA GLU A 24 -19.94 3.74 5.39
C GLU A 24 -19.13 5.04 5.46
N ASP A 25 -17.90 4.99 5.97
CA ASP A 25 -17.04 6.16 6.05
C ASP A 25 -16.61 6.66 4.66
N PHE A 26 -16.28 5.77 3.72
CA PHE A 26 -15.95 6.14 2.34
C PHE A 26 -17.16 6.75 1.60
N LYS A 27 -18.35 6.19 1.76
CA LYS A 27 -19.59 6.77 1.21
C LYS A 27 -19.88 8.14 1.80
N LYS A 28 -19.70 8.32 3.12
CA LYS A 28 -19.84 9.62 3.79
C LYS A 28 -18.82 10.66 3.32
N LEU A 29 -17.59 10.22 3.01
CA LEU A 29 -16.58 11.07 2.40
C LEU A 29 -16.92 11.47 0.95
N GLY A 30 -17.88 10.80 0.33
CA GLY A 30 -18.42 11.13 -0.99
C GLY A 30 -18.00 10.20 -2.11
N LEU A 31 -17.29 9.10 -1.83
CA LEU A 31 -17.00 8.07 -2.82
C LEU A 31 -18.28 7.36 -3.26
N LYS A 32 -18.39 7.11 -4.56
CA LYS A 32 -19.54 6.48 -5.19
C LYS A 32 -19.09 5.39 -6.17
N ALA A 33 -20.06 4.54 -6.52
CA ALA A 33 -19.90 3.58 -7.61
C ALA A 33 -19.50 4.31 -8.90
N GLY A 34 -18.54 3.76 -9.64
CA GLY A 34 -18.05 4.34 -10.90
C GLY A 34 -16.95 5.40 -10.75
N ASP A 35 -16.58 5.81 -9.54
CA ASP A 35 -15.49 6.78 -9.35
C ASP A 35 -14.13 6.19 -9.77
N VAL A 36 -13.24 7.07 -10.28
CA VAL A 36 -11.83 6.76 -10.55
C VAL A 36 -10.98 7.41 -9.48
N VAL A 37 -10.33 6.61 -8.63
CA VAL A 37 -9.65 7.10 -7.42
C VAL A 37 -8.24 6.54 -7.33
N ILE A 38 -7.27 7.43 -7.08
CA ILE A 38 -5.91 7.05 -6.64
C ILE A 38 -5.80 7.17 -5.11
N VAL A 39 -5.41 6.10 -4.43
CA VAL A 39 -5.37 6.03 -2.96
C VAL A 39 -3.96 6.05 -2.42
N HIS A 40 -3.73 6.96 -1.46
CA HIS A 40 -2.57 6.98 -0.57
C HIS A 40 -3.07 6.83 0.87
N ALA A 41 -2.58 5.82 1.59
CA ALA A 41 -3.12 5.51 2.92
C ALA A 41 -2.04 5.09 3.92
N SER A 42 -2.27 5.42 5.19
CA SER A 42 -1.46 4.98 6.32
C SER A 42 -2.31 4.16 7.28
N MET A 43 -2.08 2.83 7.33
CA MET A 43 -2.85 1.93 8.21
C MET A 43 -2.86 2.40 9.67
N SER A 44 -1.72 2.83 10.19
CA SER A 44 -1.60 3.28 11.59
C SER A 44 -2.41 4.53 11.92
N LYS A 45 -2.89 5.28 10.91
CA LYS A 45 -3.71 6.48 11.10
C LYS A 45 -5.21 6.20 11.08
N ILE A 46 -5.62 5.05 10.52
CA ILE A 46 -7.04 4.63 10.48
C ILE A 46 -7.48 4.09 11.84
N GLY A 47 -6.62 3.29 12.50
CA GLY A 47 -6.93 2.62 13.76
C GLY A 47 -6.63 1.12 13.65
N TRP A 48 -7.10 0.36 14.64
CA TRP A 48 -7.02 -1.10 14.60
C TRP A 48 -8.16 -1.66 13.74
N ILE A 49 -7.80 -2.40 12.69
CA ILE A 49 -8.73 -2.86 11.65
C ILE A 49 -8.85 -4.38 11.70
N ALA A 50 -10.06 -4.88 11.96
CA ALA A 50 -10.37 -6.29 11.79
C ALA A 50 -10.25 -6.66 10.31
N GLY A 51 -9.33 -7.56 9.97
CA GLY A 51 -9.01 -7.91 8.58
C GLY A 51 -7.85 -7.12 7.97
N THR A 52 -7.19 -6.25 8.73
CA THR A 52 -5.96 -5.53 8.32
C THR A 52 -6.12 -4.76 7.00
N SER A 53 -5.15 -4.81 6.08
CA SER A 53 -5.19 -4.13 4.78
C SER A 53 -6.24 -4.70 3.83
N VAL A 54 -6.56 -6.00 3.93
CA VAL A 54 -7.58 -6.69 3.12
C VAL A 54 -8.95 -6.01 3.30
N ALA A 55 -9.33 -5.70 4.55
CA ALA A 55 -10.60 -5.02 4.82
C ALA A 55 -10.70 -3.62 4.18
N VAL A 56 -9.57 -2.91 4.07
CA VAL A 56 -9.52 -1.59 3.40
C VAL A 56 -9.67 -1.73 1.90
N VAL A 57 -8.96 -2.68 1.28
CA VAL A 57 -9.05 -2.94 -0.16
C VAL A 57 -10.45 -3.38 -0.53
N ASN A 58 -11.03 -4.35 0.20
CA ASN A 58 -12.39 -4.83 -0.04
C ASN A 58 -13.42 -3.71 0.10
N ALA A 59 -13.32 -2.88 1.15
CA ALA A 59 -14.23 -1.75 1.34
C ALA A 59 -14.17 -0.73 0.18
N LEU A 60 -12.97 -0.41 -0.32
CA LEU A 60 -12.80 0.47 -1.47
C LEU A 60 -13.41 -0.13 -2.74
N MET A 61 -13.11 -1.40 -3.03
CA MET A 61 -13.67 -2.09 -4.21
C MET A 61 -15.19 -2.21 -4.13
N GLU A 62 -15.75 -2.44 -2.94
CA GLU A 62 -17.20 -2.54 -2.73
C GLU A 62 -17.91 -1.20 -2.95
N VAL A 63 -17.29 -0.08 -2.55
CA VAL A 63 -17.86 1.27 -2.78
C VAL A 63 -17.75 1.69 -4.24
N LEU A 64 -16.61 1.42 -4.88
CA LEU A 64 -16.33 1.84 -6.25
C LEU A 64 -17.02 0.97 -7.31
N THR A 65 -17.32 -0.29 -6.96
CA THR A 65 -17.90 -1.31 -7.82
C THR A 65 -17.05 -1.61 -9.08
N PRO A 66 -17.38 -2.64 -9.88
CA PRO A 66 -16.64 -2.94 -11.12
C PRO A 66 -16.70 -1.82 -12.18
N GLU A 67 -17.66 -0.91 -12.07
CA GLU A 67 -17.79 0.26 -12.94
C GLU A 67 -16.77 1.37 -12.63
N GLY A 68 -16.15 1.34 -11.44
CA GLY A 68 -15.14 2.31 -11.01
C GLY A 68 -13.71 1.89 -11.34
N THR A 69 -12.73 2.65 -10.86
CA THR A 69 -11.30 2.31 -11.00
C THR A 69 -10.54 2.68 -9.74
N LEU A 70 -9.88 1.69 -9.13
CA LEU A 70 -9.01 1.88 -7.98
C LEU A 70 -7.54 1.82 -8.42
N VAL A 71 -6.79 2.88 -8.13
CA VAL A 71 -5.36 2.99 -8.43
C VAL A 71 -4.59 3.16 -7.13
N MET A 72 -3.44 2.50 -7.01
CA MET A 72 -2.50 2.73 -5.91
C MET A 72 -1.06 2.78 -6.44
N PRO A 73 -0.19 3.65 -5.89
CA PRO A 73 1.21 3.68 -6.28
C PRO A 73 1.92 2.41 -5.79
N THR A 74 2.76 1.84 -6.65
CA THR A 74 3.57 0.63 -6.38
C THR A 74 5.05 0.86 -6.68
N MET A 75 5.55 2.05 -6.37
CA MET A 75 6.93 2.48 -6.67
C MET A 75 7.98 1.55 -6.06
N THR A 76 9.03 1.23 -6.83
CA THR A 76 10.17 0.36 -6.46
C THR A 76 11.47 1.17 -6.44
N SER A 77 11.58 2.11 -5.48
CA SER A 77 12.69 3.09 -5.44
C SER A 77 14.07 2.48 -5.13
N ASP A 78 14.10 1.23 -4.69
CA ASP A 78 15.31 0.39 -4.60
C ASP A 78 15.77 -0.19 -5.94
N ASN A 79 14.94 -0.15 -6.99
CA ASN A 79 15.31 -0.52 -8.36
C ASN A 79 15.69 0.73 -9.19
N THR A 80 16.68 1.49 -8.71
CA THR A 80 17.17 2.72 -9.36
C THR A 80 18.70 2.76 -9.34
N ASP A 81 19.31 3.66 -10.11
CA ASP A 81 20.78 3.80 -10.09
C ASP A 81 21.25 4.21 -8.67
N PRO A 82 22.19 3.45 -8.07
CA PRO A 82 22.67 3.71 -6.72
C PRO A 82 23.45 5.03 -6.58
N GLU A 83 23.82 5.69 -7.68
CA GLU A 83 24.50 7.00 -7.67
C GLU A 83 23.73 8.05 -6.87
N ASN A 84 22.40 8.00 -6.93
CA ASN A 84 21.52 9.00 -6.30
C ASN A 84 20.98 8.57 -4.93
N TRP A 85 21.42 7.43 -4.39
CA TRP A 85 20.91 6.93 -3.12
C TRP A 85 21.46 7.74 -1.94
N LYS A 86 20.55 8.25 -1.10
CA LYS A 86 20.89 9.06 0.07
C LYS A 86 20.24 8.58 1.37
N ASN A 87 19.37 7.56 1.30
CA ASN A 87 18.53 7.12 2.42
C ASN A 87 18.56 5.59 2.63
N PRO A 88 19.69 5.02 3.08
CA PRO A 88 21.03 5.62 3.16
C PRO A 88 21.76 5.56 1.79
N PRO A 89 22.91 6.26 1.63
CA PRO A 89 23.83 5.96 0.53
C PRO A 89 24.51 4.59 0.73
N VAL A 90 25.11 4.07 -0.35
CA VAL A 90 25.99 2.89 -0.33
C VAL A 90 27.42 3.30 -0.69
N PRO A 91 28.45 2.51 -0.29
CA PRO A 91 29.82 2.76 -0.71
C PRO A 91 29.98 2.78 -2.24
N ASP A 92 30.88 3.63 -2.75
CA ASP A 92 31.07 3.82 -4.20
C ASP A 92 31.51 2.53 -4.89
N GLU A 93 32.33 1.72 -4.23
CA GLU A 93 32.80 0.43 -4.72
C GLU A 93 31.68 -0.60 -4.93
N TRP A 94 30.52 -0.42 -4.29
CA TRP A 94 29.36 -1.30 -4.48
C TRP A 94 28.49 -0.90 -5.68
N LYS A 95 28.55 0.35 -6.13
CA LYS A 95 27.61 0.89 -7.12
C LYS A 95 27.62 0.09 -8.42
N GLN A 96 28.81 -0.24 -8.95
CA GLN A 96 28.89 -1.01 -10.18
C GLN A 96 28.44 -2.47 -9.99
N ILE A 97 28.81 -3.10 -8.86
CA ILE A 97 28.36 -4.44 -8.50
C ILE A 97 26.82 -4.48 -8.44
N ILE A 98 26.20 -3.46 -7.85
CA ILE A 98 24.74 -3.31 -7.79
C ILE A 98 24.16 -3.20 -9.21
N ARG A 99 24.71 -2.33 -10.08
CA ARG A 99 24.22 -2.19 -11.47
C ARG A 99 24.28 -3.50 -12.25
N ASP A 100 25.34 -4.28 -12.06
CA ASP A 100 25.56 -5.52 -12.80
C ASP A 100 24.71 -6.70 -12.29
N ASN A 101 24.26 -6.65 -11.02
CA ASN A 101 23.61 -7.79 -10.35
C ASN A 101 22.17 -7.51 -9.87
N MET A 102 21.69 -6.27 -9.94
CA MET A 102 20.33 -5.94 -9.51
C MET A 102 19.31 -6.63 -10.44
N PRO A 103 18.37 -7.42 -9.89
CA PRO A 103 17.31 -8.02 -10.70
C PRO A 103 16.51 -6.95 -11.43
N ALA A 104 16.18 -7.23 -12.70
CA ALA A 104 15.26 -6.39 -13.45
C ALA A 104 13.88 -6.34 -12.76
N TYR A 105 13.19 -5.21 -12.90
CA TYR A 105 11.81 -5.07 -12.48
C TYR A 105 10.91 -6.12 -13.15
N HIS A 106 9.97 -6.65 -12.37
CA HIS A 106 8.88 -7.47 -12.86
C HIS A 106 7.59 -7.14 -12.09
N PRO A 107 6.47 -6.89 -12.78
CA PRO A 107 5.24 -6.41 -12.15
C PRO A 107 4.70 -7.36 -11.06
N ASP A 108 4.81 -8.67 -11.27
CA ASP A 108 4.24 -9.67 -10.37
C ASP A 108 4.94 -9.78 -9.01
N TYR A 109 6.27 -9.61 -8.98
CA TYR A 109 7.06 -9.94 -7.79
C TYR A 109 7.96 -8.81 -7.26
N SER A 110 8.22 -7.74 -8.03
CA SER A 110 9.03 -6.63 -7.50
C SER A 110 8.28 -5.89 -6.40
N THR A 111 8.64 -6.11 -5.14
CA THR A 111 7.98 -5.53 -3.97
C THR A 111 8.01 -4.00 -3.99
N SER A 112 6.90 -3.36 -3.60
CA SER A 112 6.87 -1.90 -3.49
C SER A 112 7.68 -1.41 -2.29
N ARG A 113 8.37 -0.27 -2.43
CA ARG A 113 9.18 0.33 -1.36
C ARG A 113 8.52 1.59 -0.80
N GLY A 114 8.12 1.54 0.46
CA GLY A 114 7.54 2.69 1.17
C GLY A 114 6.08 3.02 0.83
N MET A 115 5.41 2.22 0.00
CA MET A 115 4.01 2.45 -0.39
C MET A 115 3.01 2.00 0.70
N GLY A 116 3.43 1.09 1.58
CA GLY A 116 2.64 0.63 2.71
C GLY A 116 1.84 -0.64 2.42
N ARG A 117 1.32 -1.25 3.51
CA ARG A 117 0.67 -2.57 3.46
C ARG A 117 -0.59 -2.62 2.58
N ILE A 118 -1.31 -1.50 2.44
CA ILE A 118 -2.54 -1.45 1.64
C ILE A 118 -2.19 -1.59 0.15
N SER A 119 -1.27 -0.78 -0.38
CA SER A 119 -0.79 -0.90 -1.76
C SER A 119 -0.17 -2.26 -2.04
N GLU A 120 0.62 -2.78 -1.09
CA GLU A 120 1.24 -4.11 -1.22
C GLU A 120 0.20 -5.25 -1.20
N THR A 121 -0.90 -5.08 -0.50
CA THR A 121 -2.03 -6.03 -0.53
C THR A 121 -2.76 -5.92 -1.86
N PHE A 122 -3.12 -4.71 -2.28
CA PHE A 122 -3.88 -4.46 -3.51
C PHE A 122 -3.15 -4.96 -4.76
N ARG A 123 -1.83 -4.75 -4.90
CA ARG A 123 -1.09 -5.22 -6.07
C ARG A 123 -1.09 -6.75 -6.28
N ASN A 124 -1.47 -7.52 -5.25
CA ASN A 124 -1.53 -8.98 -5.28
C ASN A 124 -2.97 -9.51 -5.38
N TYR A 125 -3.96 -8.62 -5.58
CA TYR A 125 -5.35 -9.05 -5.78
C TYR A 125 -5.58 -9.58 -7.19
N PRO A 126 -6.56 -10.49 -7.37
CA PRO A 126 -7.02 -10.90 -8.69
C PRO A 126 -7.40 -9.69 -9.55
N ASP A 127 -7.13 -9.79 -10.85
CA ASP A 127 -7.48 -8.79 -11.87
C ASP A 127 -6.83 -7.40 -11.71
N VAL A 128 -5.95 -7.22 -10.72
CA VAL A 128 -5.16 -6.00 -10.58
C VAL A 128 -4.00 -6.02 -11.56
N LEU A 129 -3.93 -4.98 -12.39
CA LEU A 129 -2.82 -4.76 -13.32
C LEU A 129 -1.79 -3.82 -12.72
N ARG A 130 -0.52 -4.02 -13.09
CA ARG A 130 0.60 -3.17 -12.68
C ARG A 130 1.40 -2.76 -13.91
N SER A 131 1.62 -1.45 -14.03
CA SER A 131 2.43 -0.82 -15.09
C SER A 131 3.90 -1.18 -14.99
#